data_AF-A0A8H6PLY9-F1
#
_entry.id   AF-A0A8H6PLY9-F1
#
_cell.length_a   1.000
_cell.length_b   1.000
_cell.length_c   1.000
_cell.angle_alpha   90.00
_cell.angle_beta   90.00
_cell.angle_gamma   90.00
#
_symmetry.space_group_name_H-M   'P 1'
#
loop_
_entity.id
_entity.type
_entity.pdbx_description
1 polymer ?
#
loop_
_entity_poly.entity_id
_entity_poly.type
_entity_poly.pdbx_seq_one_letter_code
_entity_poly.pdbx_strand_id
1 'polypeptide(L)'
;MFAKWWSLQPGKKPLRIEQAIHARFIMNNDLSRITPETKHLPYCIWYPSFPHVATSKELVRRVPSMKPAVARVCILQDYSEYWDELDADPDVNMMEHARESPKPKYHRDLEAKIPERGCRDFRADPSYAIVPRKCMFEHTSTYVVNNLTDNAHAEIEMGVRYNGRSANMAYIELSASVPDEVKKSAVKDLDETYGFRIIEYYKYLGRDRRSTASTES
;
A
#
# COMPACT_ATOMS: atom_id res chain seq x y z
N MET A 1 3.02 5.43 -8.74
CA MET A 1 4.29 4.96 -9.34
C MET A 1 4.73 3.60 -8.80
N PHE A 2 4.58 3.35 -7.49
CA PHE A 2 4.84 2.07 -6.81
C PHE A 2 4.69 0.79 -7.64
N ALA A 3 3.45 0.40 -7.98
CA ALA A 3 3.17 -0.92 -8.54
C ALA A 3 3.85 -1.13 -9.90
N LYS A 4 3.85 -0.09 -10.73
CA LYS A 4 4.48 -0.10 -12.05
C LYS A 4 5.98 -0.25 -11.93
N TRP A 5 6.65 0.55 -11.11
CA TRP A 5 8.10 0.48 -10.91
C TRP A 5 8.53 -0.92 -10.42
N TRP A 6 7.88 -1.45 -9.38
CA TRP A 6 8.14 -2.80 -8.86
C TRP A 6 7.85 -3.89 -9.87
N SER A 7 6.85 -3.69 -10.74
CA SER A 7 6.51 -4.68 -11.74
C SER A 7 7.55 -4.83 -12.85
N LEU A 8 8.42 -3.83 -13.01
CA LEU A 8 9.40 -3.70 -14.09
C LEU A 8 10.85 -4.02 -13.65
N GLN A 9 11.09 -4.28 -12.36
CA GLN A 9 12.45 -4.55 -11.88
C GLN A 9 13.01 -5.85 -12.48
N PRO A 10 14.29 -5.87 -12.90
CA PRO A 10 14.92 -7.06 -13.44
C PRO A 10 15.11 -8.13 -12.34
N GLY A 11 14.98 -9.41 -12.69
CA GLY A 11 15.16 -10.53 -11.77
C GLY A 11 13.89 -10.96 -11.01
N LYS A 12 14.07 -11.81 -10.00
CA LYS A 12 12.95 -12.37 -9.23
C LYS A 12 12.44 -11.32 -8.26
N LYS A 13 11.18 -10.88 -8.43
CA LYS A 13 10.51 -10.00 -7.46
C LYS A 13 10.63 -10.64 -6.07
N PRO A 14 10.94 -9.87 -5.02
CA PRO A 14 10.90 -10.41 -3.67
C PRO A 14 9.52 -11.06 -3.46
N LEU A 15 9.49 -12.33 -3.06
CA LEU A 15 8.25 -13.07 -2.72
C LEU A 15 7.38 -12.30 -1.72
N ARG A 16 7.95 -11.29 -1.05
CA ARG A 16 7.34 -10.46 -0.03
C ARG A 16 6.55 -9.25 -0.56
N ILE A 17 6.59 -8.91 -1.85
CA ILE A 17 5.91 -7.69 -2.37
C ILE A 17 4.83 -7.94 -3.43
N GLU A 18 4.65 -9.16 -3.92
CA GLU A 18 3.68 -9.45 -4.99
C GLU A 18 2.25 -9.08 -4.61
N GLN A 19 1.83 -9.37 -3.37
CA GLN A 19 0.54 -8.97 -2.82
C GLN A 19 0.36 -7.44 -2.88
N ALA A 20 1.38 -6.68 -2.48
CA ALA A 20 1.33 -5.22 -2.51
C ALA A 20 1.25 -4.67 -3.95
N ILE A 21 1.96 -5.30 -4.89
CA ILE A 21 1.91 -4.94 -6.31
C ILE A 21 0.50 -5.18 -6.86
N HIS A 22 -0.05 -6.38 -6.67
CA HIS A 22 -1.40 -6.72 -7.13
C HIS A 22 -2.45 -5.81 -6.50
N ALA A 23 -2.34 -5.53 -5.20
CA ALA A 23 -3.26 -4.65 -4.49
C ALA A 23 -3.30 -3.27 -5.14
N ARG A 24 -2.12 -2.69 -5.41
CA ARG A 24 -1.96 -1.36 -6.01
C ARG A 24 -2.39 -1.30 -7.47
N PHE A 25 -2.26 -2.38 -8.25
CA PHE A 25 -2.86 -2.45 -9.59
C PHE A 25 -4.38 -2.46 -9.52
N ILE A 26 -4.98 -3.32 -8.67
CA ILE A 26 -6.43 -3.38 -8.44
C ILE A 26 -6.97 -2.01 -8.02
N MET A 27 -6.35 -1.37 -7.03
CA MET A 27 -6.74 -0.05 -6.53
C MET A 27 -6.58 1.10 -7.55
N ASN A 28 -5.79 0.88 -8.61
CA ASN A 28 -5.68 1.80 -9.75
C ASN A 28 -6.60 1.41 -10.92
N ASN A 29 -7.55 0.49 -10.70
CA ASN A 29 -8.47 -0.02 -11.72
C ASN A 29 -7.77 -0.77 -12.87
N ASP A 30 -6.58 -1.32 -12.62
CA ASP A 30 -5.82 -2.09 -13.59
C ASP A 30 -5.82 -3.57 -13.21
N LEU A 31 -6.54 -4.38 -14.00
CA LEU A 31 -6.59 -5.84 -13.87
C LEU A 31 -5.80 -6.56 -14.96
N SER A 32 -4.99 -5.85 -15.76
CA SER A 32 -4.24 -6.44 -16.89
C SER A 32 -3.31 -7.58 -16.47
N ARG A 33 -2.93 -7.63 -15.20
CA ARG A 33 -2.02 -8.61 -14.60
C ARG A 33 -2.71 -9.64 -13.72
N ILE A 34 -4.03 -9.60 -13.62
CA ILE A 34 -4.83 -10.50 -12.79
C ILE A 34 -5.54 -11.51 -13.70
N THR A 35 -5.09 -12.76 -13.59
CA THR A 35 -5.64 -13.95 -14.25
C THR A 35 -6.12 -14.96 -13.19
N PRO A 36 -6.92 -15.97 -13.57
CA PRO A 36 -7.35 -17.02 -12.65
C PRO A 36 -6.19 -17.78 -11.96
N GLU A 37 -5.02 -17.85 -12.61
CA GLU A 37 -3.82 -18.54 -12.12
C GLU A 37 -2.92 -17.63 -11.27
N THR A 38 -3.29 -16.35 -11.10
CA THR A 38 -2.49 -15.39 -10.34
C THR A 38 -2.40 -15.82 -8.89
N LYS A 39 -1.17 -15.99 -8.42
CA LYS A 39 -0.85 -16.36 -7.03
C LYS A 39 -0.69 -15.10 -6.18
N HIS A 40 -0.58 -15.29 -4.87
CA HIS A 40 -0.26 -14.21 -3.93
C HIS A 40 -1.21 -13.02 -4.05
N LEU A 41 -2.50 -13.31 -4.16
CA LEU A 41 -3.52 -12.28 -4.25
C LEU A 41 -3.72 -11.58 -2.89
N PRO A 42 -4.01 -10.28 -2.90
CA PRO A 42 -4.19 -9.47 -1.70
C PRO A 42 -5.63 -9.52 -1.17
N TYR A 43 -5.78 -9.31 0.13
CA TYR A 43 -7.05 -9.23 0.85
C TYR A 43 -7.35 -7.76 1.18
N CYS A 44 -6.30 -6.99 1.49
CA CYS A 44 -6.35 -5.54 1.48
C CYS A 44 -6.20 -5.02 0.05
N ILE A 45 -7.32 -4.60 -0.54
CA ILE A 45 -7.39 -3.95 -1.86
C ILE A 45 -8.05 -2.57 -1.77
N TRP A 46 -7.97 -1.89 -0.61
CA TRP A 46 -8.77 -0.70 -0.31
C TRP A 46 -7.96 0.46 0.34
N TYR A 47 -6.64 0.30 0.44
CA TYR A 47 -5.75 1.34 0.95
C TYR A 47 -4.49 1.47 0.08
N PRO A 48 -4.08 2.69 -0.34
CA PRO A 48 -4.58 4.00 0.12
C PRO A 48 -5.87 4.45 -0.58
N SER A 49 -6.17 3.89 -1.75
CA SER A 49 -7.35 4.18 -2.55
C SER A 49 -8.23 2.93 -2.68
N PHE A 50 -9.43 3.11 -3.21
CA PHE A 50 -10.37 2.02 -3.44
C PHE A 50 -10.51 1.76 -4.94
N PRO A 51 -10.65 0.50 -5.37
CA PRO A 51 -11.03 0.19 -6.74
C PRO A 51 -12.46 0.65 -7.00
N HIS A 52 -12.72 1.05 -8.25
CA HIS A 52 -14.06 1.35 -8.74
C HIS A 52 -14.94 0.09 -8.73
N VAL A 53 -16.25 0.25 -8.56
CA VAL A 53 -17.20 -0.88 -8.52
C VAL A 53 -17.11 -1.77 -9.76
N ALA A 54 -16.90 -1.19 -10.96
CA ALA A 54 -16.71 -1.95 -12.18
C ALA A 54 -15.46 -2.86 -12.14
N THR A 55 -14.36 -2.36 -11.58
CA THR A 55 -13.14 -3.14 -11.33
C THR A 55 -13.43 -4.27 -10.34
N SER A 56 -14.18 -4.00 -9.27
CA SER A 56 -14.58 -5.01 -8.29
C SER A 56 -15.43 -6.12 -8.93
N LYS A 57 -16.42 -5.77 -9.76
CA LYS A 57 -17.24 -6.73 -10.53
C LYS A 57 -16.38 -7.62 -11.42
N GLU A 58 -15.48 -7.01 -12.19
CA GLU A 58 -14.59 -7.73 -13.10
C GLU A 58 -13.57 -8.60 -12.35
N LEU A 59 -13.07 -8.14 -11.20
CA LEU A 59 -12.14 -8.89 -10.37
C LEU A 59 -12.76 -10.20 -9.86
N VAL A 60 -13.99 -10.15 -9.35
CA VAL A 60 -14.71 -11.36 -8.89
C VAL A 60 -15.04 -12.28 -10.07
N ARG A 61 -15.41 -11.71 -11.23
CA ARG A 61 -15.67 -12.49 -12.44
C ARG A 61 -14.43 -13.28 -12.91
N ARG A 62 -13.24 -12.66 -12.85
CA ARG A 62 -11.97 -13.31 -13.21
C ARG A 62 -11.48 -14.28 -12.13
N VAL A 63 -11.62 -13.89 -10.87
CA VAL A 63 -11.02 -14.58 -9.73
C VAL A 63 -12.05 -14.64 -8.58
N PRO A 64 -12.97 -15.63 -8.60
CA PRO A 64 -14.04 -15.73 -7.60
C PRO A 64 -13.55 -15.84 -6.15
N SER A 65 -12.34 -16.37 -5.92
CA SER A 65 -11.72 -16.46 -4.59
C SER A 65 -11.41 -15.09 -3.96
N MET A 66 -11.39 -14.00 -4.75
CA MET A 66 -11.24 -12.63 -4.26
C MET A 66 -12.54 -12.02 -3.72
N LYS A 67 -13.66 -12.75 -3.76
CA LYS A 67 -14.96 -12.31 -3.24
C LYS A 67 -14.87 -11.70 -1.84
N PRO A 68 -14.17 -12.29 -0.83
CA PRO A 68 -14.08 -11.68 0.50
C PRO A 68 -13.37 -10.32 0.50
N ALA A 69 -12.32 -10.15 -0.31
CA ALA A 69 -11.59 -8.89 -0.42
C ALA A 69 -12.49 -7.79 -1.01
N VAL A 70 -13.28 -8.14 -2.03
CA VAL A 70 -14.22 -7.23 -2.70
C VAL A 70 -15.42 -6.90 -1.81
N ALA A 71 -15.93 -7.85 -1.04
CA ALA A 71 -17.01 -7.63 -0.09
C ALA A 71 -16.66 -6.53 0.93
N ARG A 72 -15.41 -6.51 1.39
CA ARG A 72 -14.92 -5.42 2.26
C ARG A 72 -14.87 -4.08 1.56
N VAL A 73 -14.50 -4.03 0.28
CA VAL A 73 -14.59 -2.79 -0.50
C VAL A 73 -16.03 -2.29 -0.53
N CYS A 74 -17.00 -3.18 -0.74
CA CYS A 74 -18.41 -2.79 -0.78
C CYS A 74 -18.88 -2.17 0.53
N ILE A 75 -18.49 -2.73 1.68
CA ILE A 75 -18.82 -2.18 3.00
C ILE A 75 -18.17 -0.81 3.21
N LEU A 76 -16.89 -0.69 2.86
CA LEU A 76 -16.09 0.53 3.11
C LEU A 76 -16.43 1.69 2.17
N GLN A 77 -16.88 1.42 0.94
CA GLN A 77 -17.25 2.43 -0.06
C GLN A 77 -18.75 2.53 -0.33
N ASP A 78 -19.56 1.83 0.48
CA ASP A 78 -21.01 1.78 0.34
C ASP A 78 -21.51 1.34 -1.06
N TYR A 79 -20.86 0.32 -1.65
CA TYR A 79 -21.33 -0.31 -2.90
C TYR A 79 -22.48 -1.29 -2.61
N SER A 80 -23.57 -0.74 -2.06
CA SER A 80 -24.70 -1.49 -1.51
C SER A 80 -25.45 -2.33 -2.56
N GLU A 81 -25.55 -1.85 -3.81
CA GLU A 81 -26.15 -2.60 -4.92
C GLU A 81 -25.33 -3.84 -5.26
N TYR A 82 -24.01 -3.67 -5.39
CA TYR A 82 -23.15 -4.80 -5.73
C TYR A 82 -22.97 -5.77 -4.55
N TRP A 83 -23.06 -5.29 -3.32
CA TRP A 83 -23.09 -6.14 -2.13
C TRP A 83 -24.20 -7.20 -2.21
N ASP A 84 -25.41 -6.81 -2.64
CA ASP A 84 -26.55 -7.72 -2.75
C ASP A 84 -26.29 -8.82 -3.79
N GLU A 85 -25.60 -8.49 -4.89
CA GLU A 85 -25.22 -9.44 -5.93
C GLU A 85 -24.10 -10.40 -5.49
N LEU A 86 -23.21 -9.97 -4.59
CA LEU A 86 -21.93 -10.64 -4.32
C LEU A 86 -22.09 -11.97 -3.55
N ASP A 87 -23.13 -12.06 -2.72
CA ASP A 87 -23.38 -13.13 -1.75
C ASP A 87 -22.09 -13.60 -1.06
N ALA A 88 -21.46 -12.69 -0.31
CA ALA A 88 -20.24 -12.99 0.44
C ALA A 88 -20.54 -13.72 1.76
N ASP A 89 -19.65 -14.65 2.11
CA ASP A 89 -19.69 -15.35 3.39
C ASP A 89 -19.07 -14.49 4.49
N PRO A 90 -19.57 -14.59 5.74
CA PRO A 90 -19.02 -13.81 6.84
C PRO A 90 -17.58 -14.17 7.19
N ASP A 91 -16.79 -13.14 7.49
CA ASP A 91 -15.49 -13.28 8.12
C ASP A 91 -15.26 -12.20 9.17
N VAL A 92 -14.34 -12.48 10.11
CA VAL A 92 -14.08 -11.61 11.27
C VAL A 92 -13.69 -10.18 10.89
N ASN A 93 -12.95 -10.01 9.79
CA ASN A 93 -12.53 -8.68 9.35
C ASN A 93 -13.69 -7.94 8.68
N MET A 94 -14.50 -8.64 7.89
CA MET A 94 -15.69 -8.10 7.27
C MET A 94 -16.72 -7.64 8.32
N MET A 95 -16.92 -8.44 9.37
CA MET A 95 -17.75 -8.10 10.52
C MET A 95 -17.29 -6.81 11.22
N GLU A 96 -15.97 -6.62 11.38
CA GLU A 96 -15.41 -5.41 11.97
C GLU A 96 -15.74 -4.17 11.15
N HIS A 97 -15.48 -4.19 9.83
CA HIS A 97 -15.84 -3.06 8.95
C HIS A 97 -17.36 -2.81 8.91
N ALA A 98 -18.17 -3.87 8.99
CA ALA A 98 -19.62 -3.74 8.99
C ALA A 98 -20.15 -3.07 10.26
N ARG A 99 -19.53 -3.29 11.43
CA ARG A 99 -19.86 -2.61 12.70
C ARG A 99 -19.52 -1.13 12.67
N GLU A 100 -18.42 -0.78 12.01
CA GLU A 100 -17.97 0.61 11.86
C GLU A 100 -18.73 1.35 10.75
N SER A 101 -19.41 0.62 9.86
CA SER A 101 -20.16 1.22 8.76
C SER A 101 -21.38 2.00 9.26
N PRO A 102 -21.63 3.22 8.73
CA PRO A 102 -22.84 3.97 9.03
C PRO A 102 -24.12 3.31 8.48
N LYS A 103 -23.98 2.23 7.68
CA LYS A 103 -25.08 1.47 7.09
C LYS A 103 -25.24 0.13 7.83
N PRO A 104 -26.27 -0.01 8.70
CA PRO A 104 -26.46 -1.24 9.47
C PRO A 104 -26.75 -2.49 8.62
N LYS A 105 -27.13 -2.30 7.34
CA LYS A 105 -27.43 -3.37 6.38
C LYS A 105 -26.32 -4.42 6.34
N TYR A 106 -25.08 -3.99 6.13
CA TYR A 106 -23.93 -4.90 6.00
C TYR A 106 -23.77 -5.80 7.21
N HIS A 107 -23.92 -5.24 8.41
CA HIS A 107 -23.81 -6.00 9.66
C HIS A 107 -24.94 -7.01 9.81
N ARG A 108 -26.19 -6.57 9.58
CA ARG A 108 -27.37 -7.44 9.69
C ARG A 108 -27.32 -8.60 8.69
N ASP A 109 -26.94 -8.32 7.44
CA ASP A 109 -26.85 -9.34 6.40
C ASP A 109 -25.80 -10.39 6.73
N LEU A 110 -24.67 -9.97 7.30
CA LEU A 110 -23.63 -10.88 7.75
C LEU A 110 -24.08 -11.71 8.96
N GLU A 111 -24.67 -11.08 9.97
CA GLU A 111 -25.18 -11.76 11.17
C GLU A 111 -26.21 -12.84 10.80
N ALA A 112 -27.11 -12.54 9.85
CA ALA A 112 -28.13 -13.48 9.39
C ALA A 112 -27.53 -14.74 8.73
N LYS A 113 -26.34 -14.63 8.10
CA LYS A 113 -25.66 -15.75 7.44
C LYS A 113 -24.84 -16.63 8.41
N ILE A 114 -24.47 -16.12 9.59
CA ILE A 114 -23.59 -16.83 10.53
C ILE A 114 -24.13 -18.20 10.97
N PRO A 115 -25.42 -18.36 11.33
CA PRO A 115 -25.93 -19.66 11.79
C PRO A 115 -25.76 -20.79 10.79
N GLU A 116 -25.89 -20.48 9.49
CA GLU A 116 -25.85 -21.48 8.41
C GLU A 116 -24.45 -21.63 7.80
N ARG A 117 -23.73 -20.52 7.63
CA ARG A 117 -22.47 -20.47 6.88
C ARG A 117 -21.24 -20.35 7.76
N GLY A 118 -21.43 -20.08 9.05
CA GLY A 118 -20.37 -19.76 9.98
C GLY A 118 -19.74 -18.38 9.74
N CYS A 119 -18.65 -18.12 10.43
CA CYS A 119 -17.85 -16.91 10.28
C CYS A 119 -16.38 -17.29 10.28
N ARG A 120 -15.68 -17.00 9.18
CA ARG A 120 -14.27 -17.39 9.02
C ARG A 120 -13.38 -16.53 9.91
N ASP A 121 -12.60 -17.18 10.78
CA ASP A 121 -11.57 -16.51 11.59
C ASP A 121 -10.23 -16.50 10.85
N PHE A 122 -9.77 -15.29 10.54
CA PHE A 122 -8.52 -15.01 9.85
C PHE A 122 -7.37 -14.60 10.78
N ARG A 123 -7.61 -14.49 12.10
CA ARG A 123 -6.62 -13.96 13.05
C ARG A 123 -5.31 -14.75 13.08
N ALA A 124 -5.37 -16.05 12.78
CA ALA A 124 -4.20 -16.92 12.73
C ALA A 124 -3.52 -16.97 11.34
N ASP A 125 -4.10 -16.37 10.30
CA ASP A 125 -3.56 -16.40 8.94
C ASP A 125 -2.87 -15.07 8.58
N PRO A 126 -1.53 -15.04 8.48
CA PRO A 126 -0.79 -13.84 8.09
C PRO A 126 -1.25 -13.29 6.73
N SER A 127 -1.73 -14.14 5.84
CA SER A 127 -2.23 -13.79 4.51
C SER A 127 -3.54 -13.00 4.55
N TYR A 128 -4.17 -12.85 5.72
CA TYR A 128 -5.35 -12.03 5.92
C TYR A 128 -5.16 -11.01 7.03
N ALA A 129 -3.93 -10.89 7.57
CA ALA A 129 -3.59 -9.93 8.61
C ALA A 129 -3.82 -8.50 8.12
N ILE A 130 -4.72 -7.80 8.80
CA ILE A 130 -5.02 -6.39 8.59
C ILE A 130 -4.61 -5.65 9.84
N VAL A 131 -4.03 -4.46 9.64
CA VAL A 131 -3.88 -3.49 10.71
C VAL A 131 -4.97 -2.43 10.58
N PRO A 132 -5.40 -1.79 11.67
CA PRO A 132 -6.36 -0.69 11.60
C PRO A 132 -5.94 0.35 10.57
N ARG A 133 -6.89 0.98 9.86
CA ARG A 133 -6.57 1.97 8.80
C ARG A 133 -5.63 3.07 9.29
N LYS A 134 -5.76 3.50 10.55
CA LYS A 134 -4.86 4.47 11.22
C LYS A 134 -3.41 4.00 11.38
N CYS A 135 -3.15 2.71 11.18
CA CYS A 135 -1.82 2.10 11.20
C CYS A 135 -1.33 1.75 9.79
N MET A 136 -2.09 2.09 8.74
CA MET A 136 -1.73 1.82 7.34
C MET A 136 -1.02 2.99 6.66
N PHE A 137 -0.68 4.07 7.37
CA PHE A 137 0.00 5.21 6.78
C PHE A 137 1.35 4.81 6.18
N GLU A 138 1.56 5.21 4.93
CA GLU A 138 2.84 5.06 4.27
C GLU A 138 3.82 6.07 4.87
N HIS A 139 4.88 5.59 5.53
CA HIS A 139 5.89 6.47 6.11
C HIS A 139 6.63 7.19 4.99
N THR A 140 6.57 8.52 4.99
CA THR A 140 7.42 9.34 4.12
C THR A 140 8.87 9.21 4.59
N SER A 141 9.79 8.99 3.65
CA SER A 141 11.22 9.03 3.92
C SER A 141 11.75 10.45 3.75
N THR A 142 12.77 10.80 4.52
CA THR A 142 13.57 12.02 4.32
C THR A 142 14.99 11.69 3.87
N TYR A 143 15.29 10.39 3.71
CA TYR A 143 16.59 9.90 3.31
C TYR A 143 16.66 9.79 1.79
N VAL A 144 17.69 10.41 1.21
CA VAL A 144 18.03 10.42 -0.20
C VAL A 144 19.25 9.55 -0.40
N VAL A 145 19.16 8.52 -1.23
CA VAL A 145 20.33 7.76 -1.67
C VAL A 145 20.99 8.45 -2.87
N ASN A 146 22.32 8.47 -2.87
CA ASN A 146 23.07 9.13 -3.94
C ASN A 146 22.92 8.37 -5.28
N ASN A 147 23.04 7.04 -5.23
CA ASN A 147 22.87 6.15 -6.37
C ASN A 147 21.79 5.10 -6.08
N LEU A 148 20.67 5.18 -6.80
CA LEU A 148 19.67 4.12 -6.80
C LEU A 148 20.25 2.92 -7.56
N THR A 149 20.35 1.75 -6.91
CA THR A 149 20.79 0.53 -7.57
C THR A 149 19.68 -0.02 -8.47
N ASP A 150 20.05 -0.72 -9.55
CA ASP A 150 19.10 -1.40 -10.45
C ASP A 150 18.26 -2.48 -9.75
N ASN A 151 18.66 -2.89 -8.54
CA ASN A 151 17.97 -3.85 -7.67
C ASN A 151 17.59 -3.25 -6.32
N ALA A 152 17.30 -1.94 -6.25
CA ALA A 152 16.93 -1.31 -4.98
C ALA A 152 15.78 -2.09 -4.34
N HIS A 153 15.93 -2.50 -3.08
CA HIS A 153 14.96 -3.34 -2.38
C HIS A 153 13.83 -2.52 -1.79
N ALA A 154 12.61 -3.07 -1.79
CA ALA A 154 11.50 -2.47 -1.08
C ALA A 154 11.87 -2.53 0.39
N GLU A 155 11.64 -1.45 1.12
CA GLU A 155 11.67 -1.56 2.57
C GLU A 155 10.43 -2.37 2.98
N ILE A 156 10.66 -3.67 3.16
CA ILE A 156 9.64 -4.69 3.45
C ILE A 156 9.40 -4.86 4.95
N GLU A 157 10.07 -4.06 5.77
CA GLU A 157 9.96 -4.11 7.22
C GLU A 157 9.08 -2.96 7.74
N MET A 158 9.29 -1.73 7.23
CA MET A 158 8.68 -0.50 7.73
C MET A 158 7.55 0.08 6.84
N GLY A 159 7.02 -0.70 5.91
CA GLY A 159 5.99 -0.25 4.96
C GLY A 159 4.53 -0.55 5.30
N VAL A 160 3.63 -0.13 4.40
CA VAL A 160 2.19 -0.39 4.53
C VAL A 160 1.95 -1.89 4.41
N ARG A 161 1.24 -2.46 5.39
CA ARG A 161 0.95 -3.90 5.42
C ARG A 161 -0.20 -4.26 4.48
N TYR A 162 0.14 -4.90 3.37
CA TYR A 162 -0.78 -5.65 2.52
C TYR A 162 -0.77 -7.11 2.98
N ASN A 163 -1.76 -7.50 3.78
CA ASN A 163 -1.89 -8.88 4.27
C ASN A 163 -0.64 -9.35 5.03
N GLY A 164 -0.26 -8.60 6.07
CA GLY A 164 0.94 -8.88 6.85
C GLY A 164 2.27 -8.61 6.12
N ARG A 165 2.26 -8.21 4.84
CA ARG A 165 3.47 -7.86 4.09
C ARG A 165 3.61 -6.37 3.94
N SER A 166 4.62 -5.80 4.57
CA SER A 166 4.93 -4.38 4.48
C SER A 166 5.63 -4.06 3.14
N ALA A 167 5.30 -2.92 2.54
CA ALA A 167 6.10 -2.35 1.46
C ALA A 167 6.11 -0.82 1.52
N ASN A 168 7.29 -0.22 1.44
CA ASN A 168 7.52 1.22 1.41
C ASN A 168 8.44 1.56 0.23
N MET A 169 8.09 2.62 -0.52
CA MET A 169 8.91 3.15 -1.61
C MET A 169 9.25 4.64 -1.44
N ALA A 170 8.86 5.27 -0.33
CA ALA A 170 9.03 6.71 -0.13
C ALA A 170 10.49 7.18 -0.28
N TYR A 171 11.47 6.37 0.15
CA TYR A 171 12.88 6.72 -0.02
C TYR A 171 13.33 6.64 -1.49
N ILE A 172 12.81 5.68 -2.26
CA ILE A 172 13.08 5.57 -3.70
C ILE A 172 12.42 6.73 -4.44
N GLU A 173 11.15 7.01 -4.15
CA GLU A 173 10.39 8.10 -4.77
C GLU A 173 11.07 9.45 -4.51
N LEU A 174 11.49 9.70 -3.26
CA LEU A 174 12.26 10.89 -2.92
C LEU A 174 13.59 10.92 -3.69
N SER A 175 14.37 9.85 -3.66
CA SER A 175 15.69 9.81 -4.31
C SER A 175 15.62 9.97 -5.83
N ALA A 176 14.57 9.45 -6.46
CA ALA A 176 14.31 9.64 -7.89
C ALA A 176 13.84 11.07 -8.21
N SER A 177 13.23 11.77 -7.25
CA SER A 177 12.71 13.14 -7.43
C SER A 177 13.74 14.23 -7.15
N VAL A 178 14.83 13.91 -6.43
CA VAL A 178 15.91 14.87 -6.14
C VAL A 178 16.86 14.95 -7.36
N PRO A 179 17.17 16.15 -7.88
CA PRO A 179 18.13 16.33 -8.97
C PRO A 179 19.53 15.86 -8.60
N ASP A 180 20.29 15.35 -9.57
CA ASP A 180 21.62 14.81 -9.33
C ASP A 180 22.62 15.89 -8.91
N GLU A 181 22.43 17.14 -9.35
CA GLU A 181 23.21 18.29 -8.88
C GLU A 181 23.02 18.51 -7.38
N VAL A 182 21.78 18.41 -6.89
CA VAL A 182 21.46 18.56 -5.47
C VAL A 182 22.06 17.41 -4.67
N LYS A 183 22.01 16.18 -5.17
CA LYS A 183 22.64 15.02 -4.50
C LYS A 183 24.16 15.20 -4.37
N LYS A 184 24.83 15.59 -5.47
CA LYS A 184 26.28 15.81 -5.50
C LYS A 184 26.71 16.90 -4.51
N SER A 185 25.99 18.03 -4.51
CA SER A 185 26.26 19.12 -3.56
C SER A 185 26.04 18.67 -2.12
N ALA A 186 24.91 18.03 -1.82
CA ALA A 186 24.59 17.58 -0.47
C ALA A 186 25.59 16.56 0.09
N VAL A 187 26.01 15.59 -0.72
CA VAL A 187 27.02 14.59 -0.34
C VAL A 187 28.35 15.27 0.01
N LYS A 188 28.76 16.26 -0.77
CA LYS A 188 29.98 17.04 -0.51
C LYS A 188 29.84 17.92 0.74
N ASP A 189 28.74 18.65 0.86
CA ASP A 189 28.52 19.65 1.91
C ASP A 189 28.33 19.01 3.30
N LEU A 190 27.76 17.80 3.35
CA LEU A 190 27.52 17.04 4.57
C LEU A 190 28.61 16.00 4.89
N ASP A 191 29.64 15.88 4.04
CA ASP A 191 30.68 14.83 4.15
C ASP A 191 30.10 13.40 4.23
N GLU A 192 29.07 13.15 3.41
CA GLU A 192 28.38 11.86 3.35
C GLU A 192 28.88 11.02 2.16
N THR A 193 28.71 9.70 2.22
CA THR A 193 29.18 8.80 1.14
C THR A 193 28.04 8.08 0.41
N TYR A 194 27.03 7.61 1.14
CA TYR A 194 26.00 6.72 0.61
C TYR A 194 24.67 7.43 0.32
N GLY A 195 24.36 8.46 1.10
CA GLY A 195 23.09 9.17 1.07
C GLY A 195 23.01 10.14 2.23
N PHE A 196 21.99 10.98 2.24
CA PHE A 196 21.84 12.04 3.22
C PHE A 196 20.36 12.25 3.56
N ARG A 197 20.08 12.86 4.70
CA ARG A 197 18.71 13.32 5.01
C ARG A 197 18.50 14.69 4.40
N ILE A 198 17.50 14.82 3.53
CA ILE A 198 17.21 16.08 2.82
C ILE A 198 16.93 17.24 3.80
N ILE A 199 16.33 16.93 4.97
CA ILE A 199 16.07 17.90 6.03
C ILE A 199 17.37 18.42 6.65
N GLU A 200 18.39 17.57 6.79
CA GLU A 200 19.69 17.97 7.33
C GLU A 200 20.42 18.86 6.33
N TYR A 201 20.34 18.55 5.04
CA TYR A 201 20.90 19.40 3.99
C TYR A 201 20.29 20.81 3.97
N TYR A 202 18.96 20.93 4.01
CA TYR A 202 18.32 22.25 4.06
C TYR A 202 18.63 23.01 5.36
N LYS A 203 18.80 22.31 6.48
CA LYS A 203 19.26 22.94 7.74
C LYS A 203 20.70 23.45 7.62
N TYR A 204 21.59 22.71 6.98
CA TYR A 204 22.97 23.12 6.70
C TYR A 204 23.00 24.41 5.87
N LEU A 205 22.29 24.42 4.74
CA LEU A 205 22.17 25.61 3.87
C LEU A 205 21.60 26.82 4.61
N GLY A 206 20.64 26.59 5.52
CA GLY A 206 20.06 27.65 6.34
C GLY A 206 21.00 28.23 7.40
N ARG A 207 21.98 27.44 7.89
CA ARG A 207 23.02 27.91 8.83
C ARG A 207 24.10 28.67 8.09
N ASP A 208 24.54 28.16 6.94
CA ASP A 208 25.58 28.77 6.12
C ASP A 208 25.18 30.19 5.68
N ARG A 209 23.94 30.35 5.17
CA ARG A 209 23.38 31.67 4.82
C ARG A 209 23.33 32.68 5.97
N ARG A 210 23.16 32.23 7.21
CA ARG A 210 23.18 33.11 8.40
C ARG A 210 24.60 33.49 8.79
N SER A 211 25.56 32.58 8.59
CA SER A 211 26.98 32.83 8.83
C SER A 211 27.54 33.87 7.86
N THR A 212 27.20 33.76 6.56
CA THR A 212 27.62 34.72 5.53
C THR A 212 26.98 36.10 5.71
N ALA A 213 25.70 36.17 6.11
CA ALA A 213 25.03 37.46 6.37
C ALA A 213 25.60 38.21 7.60
N SER A 214 26.20 37.49 8.54
CA SER A 214 26.78 38.06 9.77
C SER A 214 28.22 38.57 9.57
N THR A 215 28.83 38.27 8.43
CA THR A 215 30.19 38.72 8.06
C THR A 215 30.18 39.95 7.14
N GLU A 216 29.00 40.39 6.69
CA GLU A 216 28.80 41.57 5.84
C GLU A 216 28.27 42.81 6.62
N SER A 217 28.28 42.77 7.96
CA SER A 217 27.91 43.89 8.84
C SER A 217 29.12 44.47 9.56
#